data_AF-A0A536QA52-F1
#
_entry.id   AF-A0A536QA52-F1
#
_cell.length_a   1.000
_cell.length_b   1.000
_cell.length_c   1.000
_cell.angle_alpha   90.00
_cell.angle_beta   90.00
_cell.angle_gamma   90.00
#
_symmetry.space_group_name_H-M   'P 1'
#
loop_
_entity.id
_entity.type
_entity.pdbx_description
1 polymer ?
#
loop_
_entity_poly.entity_id
_entity_poly.type
_entity_poly.pdbx_seq_one_letter_code
_entity_poly.pdbx_strand_id
1 'polypeptide(L)'
;MMQMDVEKRLHADAQSLDRDFPEADFLERQILARVAITSREKRRLGGPSWPMQVITAAAVIGFALAIAFAVLVARSNAPVGPHPSPQPSLPPATPGTAVVPVGDTWFFSKDDGALCASPPLLPRSLPCARGVLITHDGGQTWLSTNINLEETTVKWLDSQHIVVVESQLGGPMQFEASADGGYRWQVTRLSEAAAHFAPGATFFLNANEGWALCSPSMPCSAGGSWHAPDPAVVYHTLDSGAHWQQVGTTVASGSASALGLSFTDSNRGFISTLDGDGIGRLFVTDDGGHSWHLLDLPAPPGGWQSAGAAPQGCNNYTCVLLPAMFGKRGVLLVEQYTGDWFTYTTSDGGGTWANPRALPSRVAWPLGSPWVAPADAQDWWVVDGTERLYRTIDAGQTWGRIPAVLPSGYTLASVAPVGGDILWGTAIASGDGARFPIRSTDGGASWSLIKLPTK
;
A
#
# COMPACT_ATOMS: atom_id res chain seq x y z
N MET A 1 53.85 77.36 29.40
CA MET A 1 53.05 76.11 29.38
C MET A 1 52.29 75.90 28.06
N MET A 2 52.84 76.31 26.89
CA MET A 2 52.30 75.96 25.56
C MET A 2 53.40 75.68 24.50
N GLN A 3 54.68 75.83 24.88
CA GLN A 3 55.82 75.69 23.96
C GLN A 3 56.52 74.33 24.06
N MET A 4 56.37 73.63 25.20
CA MET A 4 56.94 72.30 25.45
C MET A 4 56.13 71.14 24.82
N ASP A 5 54.96 71.44 24.23
CA ASP A 5 54.05 70.46 23.63
C ASP A 5 54.15 70.46 22.08
N VAL A 6 54.75 71.50 21.48
CA VAL A 6 54.91 71.62 20.01
C VAL A 6 56.21 70.96 19.52
N GLU A 7 57.33 71.12 20.24
CA GLU A 7 58.59 70.44 19.90
C GLU A 7 58.47 68.92 19.98
N LYS A 8 57.77 68.38 20.98
CA LYS A 8 57.52 66.94 21.09
C LYS A 8 56.69 66.38 19.93
N ARG A 9 55.75 67.17 19.40
CA ARG A 9 54.91 66.77 18.26
C ARG A 9 55.68 66.82 16.95
N LEU A 10 56.49 67.86 16.72
CA LEU A 10 57.34 67.94 15.52
C LEU A 10 58.43 66.87 15.47
N HIS A 11 59.02 66.51 16.62
CA HIS A 11 60.01 65.43 16.65
C HIS A 11 59.37 64.04 16.47
N ALA A 12 58.16 63.83 16.99
CA ALA A 12 57.39 62.61 16.74
C ALA A 12 56.95 62.49 15.28
N ASP A 13 56.57 63.60 14.63
CA ASP A 13 56.15 63.59 13.22
C ASP A 13 57.35 63.39 12.26
N ALA A 14 58.52 63.97 12.56
CA ALA A 14 59.73 63.74 11.76
C ALA A 14 60.25 62.29 11.90
N GLN A 15 60.18 61.70 13.10
CA GLN A 15 60.50 60.28 13.30
C GLN A 15 59.43 59.35 12.73
N SER A 16 58.18 59.81 12.60
CA SER A 16 57.15 59.09 11.86
C SER A 16 57.46 59.06 10.36
N LEU A 17 57.78 60.20 9.76
CA LEU A 17 58.04 60.30 8.31
C LEU A 17 59.31 59.56 7.86
N ASP A 18 60.38 59.53 8.67
CA ASP A 18 61.62 58.79 8.35
C ASP A 18 61.49 57.28 8.65
N ARG A 19 60.54 56.89 9.51
CA ARG A 19 60.13 55.48 9.71
C ARG A 19 59.21 55.00 8.59
N ASP A 20 58.42 55.89 8.02
CA ASP A 20 57.40 55.53 7.03
C ASP A 20 58.00 55.42 5.59
N PHE A 21 59.17 56.01 5.28
CA PHE A 21 59.81 55.90 3.95
C PHE A 21 61.36 55.93 3.85
N PRO A 22 62.12 55.00 4.48
CA PRO A 22 63.58 54.91 4.29
C PRO A 22 64.07 53.96 3.17
N GLU A 23 63.18 53.28 2.40
CA GLU A 23 63.56 52.20 1.46
C GLU A 23 63.08 52.37 -0.01
N ALA A 24 62.97 53.60 -0.51
CA ALA A 24 62.53 53.83 -1.91
C ALA A 24 63.50 53.29 -3.00
N ASP A 25 64.67 52.74 -2.67
CA ASP A 25 65.64 52.14 -3.62
C ASP A 25 65.59 50.58 -3.63
N PHE A 26 64.93 49.94 -2.66
CA PHE A 26 64.83 48.47 -2.60
C PHE A 26 63.61 47.93 -3.37
N LEU A 27 62.48 48.64 -3.29
CA LEU A 27 61.21 48.24 -3.91
C LEU A 27 61.28 48.23 -5.45
N GLU A 28 61.98 49.20 -6.03
CA GLU A 28 62.12 49.35 -7.48
C GLU A 28 62.93 48.19 -8.09
N ARG A 29 63.97 47.72 -7.39
CA ARG A 29 64.75 46.54 -7.80
C ARG A 29 63.97 45.23 -7.64
N GLN A 30 63.13 45.12 -6.60
CA GLN A 30 62.23 43.96 -6.43
C GLN A 30 61.14 43.89 -7.51
N ILE A 31 60.60 45.03 -7.96
CA ILE A 31 59.57 45.08 -9.00
C ILE A 31 60.16 44.60 -10.34
N LEU A 32 61.34 45.09 -10.73
CA LEU A 32 62.00 44.66 -11.97
C LEU A 32 62.38 43.17 -11.95
N ALA A 33 62.80 42.63 -10.80
CA ALA A 33 63.07 41.20 -10.64
C ALA A 33 61.79 40.34 -10.69
N ARG A 34 60.68 40.79 -10.08
CA ARG A 34 59.39 40.07 -10.12
C ARG A 34 58.76 40.03 -11.51
N VAL A 35 58.88 41.09 -12.31
CA VAL A 35 58.38 41.13 -13.70
C VAL A 35 59.16 40.17 -14.61
N ALA A 36 60.47 40.05 -14.41
CA ALA A 36 61.30 39.08 -15.14
C ALA A 36 61.00 37.61 -14.77
N ILE A 37 60.62 37.33 -13.52
CA ILE A 37 60.23 35.99 -13.05
C ILE A 37 58.84 35.59 -13.56
N THR A 38 57.85 36.48 -13.48
CA THR A 38 56.47 36.20 -13.92
C THR A 38 56.35 35.91 -15.42
N SER A 39 57.17 36.55 -16.26
CA SER A 39 57.21 36.26 -17.70
C SER A 39 57.82 34.89 -18.03
N ARG A 40 58.76 34.40 -17.21
CA ARG A 40 59.33 33.03 -17.32
C ARG A 40 58.39 31.96 -16.77
N GLU A 41 57.63 32.24 -15.71
CA GLU A 41 56.66 31.30 -15.13
C GLU A 41 55.41 31.11 -16.00
N LYS A 42 54.91 32.17 -16.65
CA LYS A 42 53.81 32.07 -17.64
C LYS A 42 54.14 31.18 -18.84
N ARG A 43 55.43 31.01 -19.17
CA ARG A 43 55.89 30.09 -20.23
C ARG A 43 56.08 28.64 -19.75
N ARG A 44 56.15 28.39 -18.43
CA ARG A 44 56.37 27.05 -17.86
C ARG A 44 55.09 26.37 -17.35
N LEU A 45 54.05 27.12 -17.00
CA LEU A 45 52.74 26.58 -16.62
C LEU A 45 51.76 26.69 -17.79
N GLY A 46 51.82 25.73 -18.71
CA GLY A 46 50.82 25.58 -19.77
C GLY A 46 49.49 25.20 -19.14
N GLY A 47 48.53 26.13 -19.12
CA GLY A 47 47.14 25.83 -18.77
C GLY A 47 46.55 24.76 -19.70
N PRO A 48 45.48 24.06 -19.28
CA PRO A 48 44.86 23.00 -20.07
C PRO A 48 44.55 23.53 -21.47
N SER A 49 44.91 22.77 -22.49
CA SER A 49 44.73 23.14 -23.89
C SER A 49 43.25 23.45 -24.18
N TRP A 50 42.98 24.33 -25.13
CA TRP A 50 41.62 24.71 -25.54
C TRP A 50 40.67 23.49 -25.72
N PRO A 51 41.08 22.36 -26.31
CA PRO A 51 40.24 21.16 -26.40
C PRO A 51 39.87 20.58 -25.02
N MET A 52 40.79 20.58 -24.06
CA MET A 52 40.56 20.08 -22.70
C MET A 52 39.56 20.96 -21.94
N GLN A 53 39.59 22.28 -22.16
CA GLN A 53 38.62 23.20 -21.58
C GLN A 53 37.21 22.98 -22.16
N VAL A 54 37.10 22.75 -23.47
CA VAL A 54 35.82 22.43 -24.13
C VAL A 54 35.26 21.10 -23.65
N ILE A 55 36.08 20.05 -23.51
CA ILE A 55 35.65 18.75 -22.98
C ILE A 55 35.17 18.88 -21.53
N THR A 56 35.88 19.64 -20.70
CA THR A 56 35.51 19.86 -19.31
C THR A 56 34.18 20.64 -19.23
N ALA A 57 34.00 21.67 -20.05
CA ALA A 57 32.75 22.42 -20.12
C ALA A 57 31.58 21.54 -20.61
N ALA A 58 31.79 20.71 -21.62
CA ALA A 58 30.77 19.77 -22.12
C ALA A 58 30.39 18.72 -21.06
N ALA A 59 31.36 18.21 -20.30
CA ALA A 59 31.10 17.28 -19.20
C ALA A 59 30.30 17.94 -18.06
N VAL A 60 30.63 19.19 -17.70
CA VAL A 60 29.87 19.96 -16.70
C VAL A 60 28.45 20.24 -17.17
N ILE A 61 28.26 20.60 -18.45
CA ILE A 61 26.93 20.81 -19.04
C ILE A 61 26.14 19.50 -19.06
N GLY A 62 26.76 18.39 -19.48
CA GLY A 62 26.12 17.07 -19.49
C GLY A 62 25.71 16.62 -18.09
N PHE A 63 26.57 16.83 -17.10
CA PHE A 63 26.27 16.54 -15.70
C PHE A 63 25.16 17.45 -15.14
N ALA A 64 25.17 18.75 -15.46
CA ALA A 64 24.12 19.68 -15.07
C ALA A 64 22.76 19.33 -15.73
N LEU A 65 22.76 18.90 -16.99
CA LEU A 65 21.57 18.41 -17.68
C LEU A 65 21.06 17.09 -17.08
N ALA A 66 21.95 16.17 -16.71
CA ALA A 66 21.59 14.94 -16.03
C ALA A 66 20.99 15.21 -14.65
N ILE A 67 21.55 16.15 -13.88
CA ILE A 67 20.97 16.61 -12.61
C ILE A 67 19.63 17.30 -12.85
N ALA A 68 19.53 18.19 -13.83
CA ALA A 68 18.27 18.88 -14.14
C ALA A 68 17.19 17.87 -14.54
N PHE A 69 17.51 16.89 -15.36
CA PHE A 69 16.62 15.80 -15.72
C PHE A 69 16.24 14.94 -14.51
N ALA A 70 17.21 14.55 -13.67
CA ALA A 70 16.95 13.80 -12.44
C ALA A 70 16.09 14.59 -11.45
N VAL A 71 16.27 15.90 -11.32
CA VAL A 71 15.43 16.79 -10.51
C VAL A 71 14.04 16.91 -11.12
N LEU A 72 13.91 16.96 -12.44
CA LEU A 72 12.64 17.06 -13.14
C LEU A 72 11.84 15.75 -13.00
N VAL A 73 12.50 14.59 -13.12
CA VAL A 73 11.93 13.27 -12.81
C VAL A 73 11.60 13.15 -11.32
N ALA A 74 12.47 13.61 -10.43
CA ALA A 74 12.19 13.61 -8.99
C ALA A 74 11.08 14.57 -8.59
N ARG A 75 10.82 15.63 -9.37
CA ARG A 75 9.70 16.56 -9.17
C ARG A 75 8.40 16.07 -9.81
N SER A 76 8.47 15.38 -10.95
CA SER A 76 7.29 14.71 -11.54
C SER A 76 6.85 13.53 -10.69
N ASN A 77 7.80 12.86 -10.03
CA ASN A 77 7.57 11.75 -9.12
C ASN A 77 7.62 12.21 -7.64
N ALA A 78 7.71 13.52 -7.38
CA ALA A 78 7.59 14.01 -6.02
C ALA A 78 6.18 13.66 -5.56
N PRO A 79 6.00 13.13 -4.34
CA PRO A 79 4.68 13.00 -3.75
C PRO A 79 3.96 14.33 -3.95
N VAL A 80 2.87 14.31 -4.71
CA VAL A 80 1.92 15.40 -4.64
C VAL A 80 1.37 15.28 -3.22
N GLY A 81 2.01 15.97 -2.28
CA GLY A 81 1.46 16.13 -0.95
C GLY A 81 0.01 16.57 -1.16
N PRO A 82 -0.96 15.93 -0.50
CA PRO A 82 -2.35 16.14 -0.81
C PRO A 82 -2.60 17.64 -0.85
N HIS A 83 -3.07 18.14 -1.98
CA HIS A 83 -3.46 19.55 -2.07
C HIS A 83 -4.46 19.77 -0.93
N PRO A 84 -4.31 20.83 -0.11
CA PRO A 84 -5.21 21.05 1.01
C PRO A 84 -6.65 20.94 0.51
N SER A 85 -7.37 19.92 0.97
CA SER A 85 -8.76 19.76 0.58
C SER A 85 -9.48 21.05 1.00
N PRO A 86 -10.20 21.71 0.07
CA PRO A 86 -11.00 22.88 0.42
C PRO A 86 -12.21 22.50 1.28
N GLN A 87 -12.44 21.20 1.55
CA GLN A 87 -13.53 20.75 2.38
C GLN A 87 -13.32 21.07 3.87
N PRO A 88 -14.38 21.49 4.58
CA PRO A 88 -14.36 21.62 6.04
C PRO A 88 -13.95 20.29 6.69
N SER A 89 -13.18 20.36 7.77
CA SER A 89 -12.92 19.17 8.60
C SER A 89 -14.23 18.56 9.09
N LEU A 90 -14.31 17.24 9.07
CA LEU A 90 -15.43 16.52 9.66
C LEU A 90 -15.58 16.82 11.16
N PRO A 91 -16.78 16.63 11.74
CA PRO A 91 -17.00 16.76 13.17
C PRO A 91 -16.07 15.83 13.98
N PRO A 92 -15.78 16.16 15.26
CA PRO A 92 -15.00 15.28 16.12
C PRO A 92 -15.61 13.88 16.25
N ALA A 93 -14.75 12.89 16.48
CA ALA A 93 -15.18 11.53 16.77
C ALA A 93 -16.08 11.47 18.02
N THR A 94 -17.11 10.63 17.99
CA THR A 94 -18.09 10.51 19.07
C THR A 94 -18.14 9.10 19.65
N PRO A 95 -18.46 8.94 20.96
CA PRO A 95 -18.58 7.61 21.55
C PRO A 95 -19.71 6.78 20.95
N GLY A 96 -19.50 5.47 20.87
CA GLY A 96 -20.53 4.53 20.47
C GLY A 96 -21.63 4.37 21.53
N THR A 97 -22.89 4.47 21.13
CA THR A 97 -24.04 4.41 22.06
C THR A 97 -24.95 3.21 21.81
N ALA A 98 -24.93 2.61 20.62
CA ALA A 98 -25.79 1.49 20.27
C ALA A 98 -25.02 0.37 19.56
N VAL A 99 -25.49 -0.87 19.73
CA VAL A 99 -25.05 -2.00 18.91
C VAL A 99 -25.86 -1.97 17.62
N VAL A 100 -25.19 -1.69 16.50
CA VAL A 100 -25.83 -1.57 15.19
C VAL A 100 -25.17 -2.52 14.19
N PRO A 101 -25.93 -3.02 13.20
CA PRO A 101 -25.36 -3.81 12.12
C PRO A 101 -24.31 -3.06 11.32
N VAL A 102 -23.37 -3.82 10.76
CA VAL A 102 -22.30 -3.33 9.88
C VAL A 102 -22.23 -4.17 8.61
N GLY A 103 -21.70 -3.56 7.55
CA GLY A 103 -21.30 -4.25 6.34
C GLY A 103 -19.87 -4.77 6.50
N ASP A 104 -18.96 -4.19 5.72
CA ASP A 104 -17.53 -4.53 5.77
C ASP A 104 -16.79 -3.84 6.92
N THR A 105 -15.69 -4.46 7.32
CA THR A 105 -14.80 -3.98 8.39
C THR A 105 -13.34 -4.11 7.99
N TRP A 106 -12.55 -3.07 8.25
CA TRP A 106 -11.12 -3.00 7.95
C TRP A 106 -10.36 -2.52 9.19
N PHE A 107 -9.80 -3.46 9.96
CA PHE A 107 -9.02 -3.15 11.14
C PHE A 107 -7.52 -3.35 10.86
N PHE A 108 -6.74 -2.33 11.19
CA PHE A 108 -5.31 -2.28 10.85
C PHE A 108 -4.42 -2.40 12.08
N SER A 109 -4.79 -1.73 13.17
CA SER A 109 -4.06 -1.74 14.43
C SER A 109 -5.02 -2.00 15.60
N LYS A 110 -4.47 -2.19 16.80
CA LYS A 110 -5.26 -2.31 18.02
C LYS A 110 -6.18 -1.11 18.27
N ASP A 111 -5.80 0.05 17.72
CA ASP A 111 -6.48 1.32 17.91
C ASP A 111 -7.18 1.81 16.61
N ASP A 112 -6.63 1.47 15.45
CA ASP A 112 -7.04 2.00 14.15
C ASP A 112 -7.87 1.02 13.34
N GLY A 113 -9.02 1.50 12.84
CA GLY A 113 -9.83 0.74 11.91
C GLY A 113 -11.00 1.52 11.34
N ALA A 114 -11.63 0.94 10.33
CA ALA A 114 -12.80 1.48 9.67
C ALA A 114 -13.89 0.40 9.53
N LEU A 115 -15.15 0.82 9.50
CA LEU A 115 -16.26 -0.06 9.20
C LEU A 115 -17.34 0.66 8.43
N CYS A 116 -18.11 -0.09 7.66
CA CYS A 116 -19.27 0.42 6.96
C CYS A 116 -20.52 0.27 7.83
N ALA A 117 -21.13 1.41 8.16
CA ALA A 117 -22.43 1.42 8.80
C ALA A 117 -23.51 1.19 7.73
N SER A 118 -24.29 0.11 7.87
CA SER A 118 -25.32 -0.27 6.90
C SER A 118 -26.59 -0.73 7.63
N PRO A 119 -27.80 -0.43 7.13
CA PRO A 119 -29.02 -1.00 7.69
C PRO A 119 -29.01 -2.53 7.55
N PRO A 120 -29.67 -3.28 8.44
CA PRO A 120 -29.88 -4.70 8.24
C PRO A 120 -30.79 -4.88 7.02
N LEU A 121 -30.36 -5.59 5.97
CA LEU A 121 -31.18 -6.50 5.12
C LEU A 121 -30.46 -6.99 3.83
N LEU A 122 -30.53 -8.30 3.59
CA LEU A 122 -30.18 -9.10 2.40
C LEU A 122 -28.68 -9.32 2.02
N PRO A 123 -28.33 -10.50 1.46
CA PRO A 123 -26.97 -10.98 1.34
C PRO A 123 -26.39 -10.66 -0.05
N ARG A 124 -25.70 -9.51 -0.15
CA ARG A 124 -24.60 -9.19 -1.07
C ARG A 124 -24.56 -7.68 -1.24
N SER A 125 -23.44 -7.08 -0.83
CA SER A 125 -23.05 -5.68 -1.09
C SER A 125 -24.17 -4.67 -0.86
N LEU A 126 -24.51 -4.41 0.40
CA LEU A 126 -25.23 -3.18 0.71
C LEU A 126 -24.23 -2.01 0.74
N PRO A 127 -24.56 -0.88 0.12
CA PRO A 127 -23.73 0.32 0.18
C PRO A 127 -23.47 0.72 1.64
N CYS A 128 -22.36 1.40 1.89
CA CYS A 128 -22.05 2.07 3.17
C CYS A 128 -22.99 3.28 3.33
N ALA A 129 -24.31 3.01 3.33
CA ALA A 129 -25.39 3.99 3.18
C ALA A 129 -25.47 4.97 4.35
N ARG A 130 -24.81 4.66 5.47
CA ARG A 130 -24.65 5.54 6.63
C ARG A 130 -23.22 6.05 6.82
N GLY A 131 -22.39 5.92 5.79
CA GLY A 131 -20.99 6.33 5.81
C GLY A 131 -20.03 5.25 6.30
N VAL A 132 -18.74 5.54 6.11
CA VAL A 132 -17.65 4.82 6.78
C VAL A 132 -17.42 5.46 8.15
N LEU A 133 -17.35 4.63 9.19
CA LEU A 133 -16.94 5.04 10.53
C LEU A 133 -15.48 4.68 10.75
N ILE A 134 -14.68 5.63 11.24
CA ILE A 134 -13.25 5.45 11.49
C ILE A 134 -12.98 5.57 12.99
N THR A 135 -12.14 4.70 13.55
CA THR A 135 -11.65 4.80 14.92
C THR A 135 -10.13 4.85 14.94
N HIS A 136 -9.59 5.56 15.93
CA HIS A 136 -8.15 5.68 16.24
C HIS A 136 -7.85 5.37 17.72
N ASP A 137 -8.83 4.83 18.45
CA ASP A 137 -8.75 4.58 19.89
C ASP A 137 -9.31 3.22 20.30
N GLY A 138 -9.39 2.29 19.35
CA GLY A 138 -9.84 0.94 19.60
C GLY A 138 -11.36 0.83 19.75
N GLY A 139 -12.09 1.72 19.08
CA GLY A 139 -13.56 1.76 19.06
C GLY A 139 -14.20 2.45 20.25
N GLN A 140 -13.45 3.25 21.02
CA GLN A 140 -14.03 4.07 22.08
C GLN A 140 -14.78 5.25 21.46
N THR A 141 -14.21 5.86 20.42
CA THR A 141 -14.83 6.91 19.62
C THR A 141 -14.73 6.62 18.13
N TRP A 142 -15.67 7.19 17.39
CA TRP A 142 -15.85 6.96 15.95
C TRP A 142 -16.06 8.29 15.23
N LEU A 143 -15.22 8.54 14.24
CA LEU A 143 -15.35 9.61 13.26
C LEU A 143 -16.32 9.17 12.17
N SER A 144 -17.43 9.90 12.04
CA SER A 144 -18.41 9.67 10.97
C SER A 144 -18.01 10.42 9.70
N THR A 145 -17.79 9.69 8.62
CA THR A 145 -17.51 10.26 7.30
C THR A 145 -18.79 10.37 6.47
N ASN A 146 -18.81 11.30 5.51
CA ASN A 146 -19.91 11.45 4.55
C ASN A 146 -19.72 10.60 3.29
N ILE A 147 -18.80 9.64 3.31
CA ILE A 147 -18.46 8.83 2.14
C ILE A 147 -19.57 7.79 1.95
N ASN A 148 -20.44 7.99 0.95
CA ASN A 148 -21.55 7.10 0.63
C ASN A 148 -21.16 6.24 -0.57
N LEU A 149 -21.05 4.93 -0.38
CA LEU A 149 -20.30 4.07 -1.28
C LEU A 149 -21.10 2.84 -1.70
N GLU A 150 -21.02 2.47 -2.99
CA GLU A 150 -21.61 1.22 -3.51
C GLU A 150 -20.63 0.03 -3.40
N GLU A 151 -19.38 0.20 -3.82
CA GLU A 151 -18.30 -0.77 -3.61
C GLU A 151 -17.03 -0.08 -3.10
N THR A 152 -16.42 -0.62 -2.04
CA THR A 152 -15.31 0.03 -1.34
C THR A 152 -14.20 -0.93 -0.98
N THR A 153 -12.97 -0.47 -1.15
CA THR A 153 -11.82 -1.01 -0.43
C THR A 153 -11.17 0.10 0.39
N VAL A 154 -11.05 -0.10 1.69
CA VAL A 154 -10.27 0.78 2.57
C VAL A 154 -8.90 0.18 2.78
N LYS A 155 -7.86 0.98 2.52
CA LYS A 155 -6.45 0.64 2.78
C LYS A 155 -5.85 1.67 3.71
N TRP A 156 -5.37 1.20 4.85
CA TRP A 156 -4.54 1.99 5.75
C TRP A 156 -3.08 1.84 5.33
N LEU A 157 -2.38 2.96 5.31
CA LEU A 157 -0.93 3.00 5.09
C LEU A 157 -0.23 3.20 6.42
N ASP A 158 -0.80 4.08 7.24
CA ASP A 158 -0.51 4.26 8.65
C ASP A 158 -1.73 4.93 9.32
N SER A 159 -1.61 5.29 10.60
CA SER A 159 -2.71 5.87 11.39
C SER A 159 -3.21 7.24 10.90
N GLN A 160 -2.53 7.88 9.95
CA GLN A 160 -2.89 9.19 9.39
C GLN A 160 -3.22 9.11 7.91
N HIS A 161 -2.60 8.19 7.19
CA HIS A 161 -2.76 8.04 5.75
C HIS A 161 -3.70 6.88 5.42
N ILE A 162 -4.89 7.24 4.91
CA ILE A 162 -5.97 6.30 4.58
C ILE A 162 -6.35 6.50 3.11
N VAL A 163 -6.41 5.42 2.35
CA VAL A 163 -6.88 5.40 0.96
C VAL A 163 -8.18 4.62 0.90
N VAL A 164 -9.20 5.24 0.33
CA VAL A 164 -10.52 4.65 0.06
C VAL A 164 -10.72 4.65 -1.44
N VAL A 165 -10.94 3.47 -1.99
CA VAL A 165 -11.27 3.31 -3.41
C VAL A 165 -12.78 3.18 -3.53
N GLU A 166 -13.39 4.10 -4.27
CA GLU A 166 -14.82 4.10 -4.60
C GLU A 166 -15.03 3.69 -6.06
N SER A 167 -15.95 2.76 -6.28
CA SER A 167 -16.53 2.51 -7.59
C SER A 167 -18.04 2.71 -7.50
N GLN A 168 -18.60 3.54 -8.39
CA GLN A 168 -20.04 3.65 -8.62
C GLN A 168 -20.40 2.74 -9.80
N LEU A 169 -21.47 1.95 -9.69
CA LEU A 169 -21.91 1.07 -10.77
C LEU A 169 -22.25 1.89 -12.02
N GLY A 170 -21.41 1.77 -13.06
CA GLY A 170 -21.56 2.51 -14.32
C GLY A 170 -21.05 3.96 -14.30
N GLY A 171 -20.44 4.41 -13.21
CA GLY A 171 -19.72 5.68 -13.11
C GLY A 171 -18.20 5.51 -13.14
N PRO A 172 -17.42 6.58 -13.36
CA PRO A 172 -15.97 6.50 -13.30
C PRO A 172 -15.50 6.15 -11.88
N MET A 173 -14.50 5.27 -11.76
CA MET A 173 -13.84 4.99 -10.48
C MET A 173 -13.20 6.27 -9.91
N GLN A 174 -13.28 6.42 -8.59
CA GLN A 174 -12.74 7.55 -7.85
C GLN A 174 -11.87 7.06 -6.68
N PHE A 175 -10.81 7.80 -6.41
CA PHE A 175 -9.95 7.56 -5.26
C PHE A 175 -10.13 8.70 -4.26
N GLU A 176 -10.40 8.35 -3.01
CA GLU A 176 -10.38 9.30 -1.91
C GLU A 176 -9.21 8.98 -0.98
N ALA A 177 -8.40 9.99 -0.68
CA ALA A 177 -7.27 9.84 0.23
C ALA A 177 -7.38 10.84 1.37
N SER A 178 -7.01 10.40 2.57
CA SER A 178 -6.81 11.25 3.72
C SER A 178 -5.36 11.12 4.20
N ALA A 179 -4.82 12.23 4.71
CA ALA A 179 -3.50 12.30 5.35
C ALA A 179 -3.59 12.81 6.80
N ASP A 180 -4.79 12.89 7.35
CA ASP A 180 -5.03 13.35 8.73
C ASP A 180 -5.93 12.39 9.53
N GLY A 181 -5.95 11.10 9.19
CA GLY A 181 -6.76 10.08 9.88
C GLY A 181 -8.23 10.06 9.43
N GLY A 182 -8.53 10.59 8.25
CA GLY A 182 -9.89 10.62 7.71
C GLY A 182 -10.71 11.84 8.12
N TYR A 183 -10.10 12.87 8.72
CA TYR A 183 -10.80 14.12 9.06
C TYR A 183 -11.02 15.02 7.85
N ARG A 184 -10.12 14.94 6.86
CA ARG A 184 -10.20 15.59 5.55
C ARG A 184 -9.89 14.58 4.46
N TRP A 185 -10.59 14.72 3.35
CA TRP A 185 -10.49 13.84 2.19
C TRP A 185 -10.18 14.65 0.93
N GLN A 186 -9.29 14.11 0.11
CA GLN A 186 -9.02 14.58 -1.23
C GLN A 186 -9.58 13.55 -2.22
N VAL A 187 -10.39 14.03 -3.17
CA VAL A 187 -10.97 13.20 -4.23
C VAL A 187 -10.14 13.37 -5.50
N THR A 188 -9.71 12.25 -6.06
CA THR A 188 -9.04 12.16 -7.35
C THR A 188 -9.95 11.41 -8.33
N ARG A 189 -10.38 12.12 -9.39
CA ARG A 189 -11.20 11.55 -10.46
C ARG A 189 -10.30 11.08 -11.60
N LEU A 190 -10.54 9.86 -12.06
CA LEU A 190 -9.81 9.29 -13.18
C LEU A 190 -10.20 9.93 -14.51
N SER A 191 -9.26 9.96 -15.45
CA SER A 191 -9.55 10.33 -16.84
C SER A 191 -10.47 9.29 -17.50
N GLU A 192 -11.27 9.70 -18.49
CA GLU A 192 -12.29 8.83 -19.13
C GLU A 192 -11.72 7.51 -19.69
N ALA A 193 -10.43 7.46 -20.05
CA ALA A 193 -9.76 6.25 -20.53
C ALA A 193 -9.59 5.16 -19.44
N ALA A 194 -9.67 5.51 -18.16
CA ALA A 194 -9.49 4.63 -17.00
C ALA A 194 -10.80 4.37 -16.24
N ALA A 195 -11.95 4.76 -16.80
CA ALA A 195 -13.26 4.73 -16.13
C ALA A 195 -13.88 3.33 -15.92
N HIS A 196 -13.17 2.25 -16.26
CA HIS A 196 -13.71 0.88 -16.26
C HIS A 196 -12.84 -0.12 -15.46
N PHE A 197 -12.29 0.29 -14.32
CA PHE A 197 -11.63 -0.63 -13.39
C PHE A 197 -12.66 -1.42 -12.57
N ALA A 198 -12.41 -2.71 -12.36
CA ALA A 198 -13.27 -3.54 -11.52
C ALA A 198 -12.96 -3.31 -10.01
N PRO A 199 -13.96 -3.35 -9.13
CA PRO A 199 -13.75 -3.39 -7.67
C PRO A 199 -12.88 -4.59 -7.26
N GLY A 200 -11.96 -4.39 -6.32
CA GLY A 200 -10.97 -5.41 -5.91
C GLY A 200 -9.79 -5.58 -6.87
N ALA A 201 -9.76 -4.84 -7.98
CA ALA A 201 -8.66 -4.85 -8.94
C ALA A 201 -7.51 -3.89 -8.59
N THR A 202 -7.57 -3.18 -7.46
CA THR A 202 -6.62 -2.13 -7.09
C THR A 202 -5.82 -2.48 -5.83
N PHE A 203 -4.55 -2.09 -5.81
CA PHE A 203 -3.66 -2.23 -4.66
C PHE A 203 -2.80 -0.98 -4.53
N PHE A 204 -2.70 -0.42 -3.32
CA PHE A 204 -1.76 0.65 -3.02
C PHE A 204 -0.70 0.14 -2.04
N LEU A 205 0.57 0.31 -2.40
CA LEU A 205 1.70 0.00 -1.52
C LEU A 205 1.91 1.13 -0.51
N ASN A 206 1.68 2.37 -0.95
CA ASN A 206 1.77 3.57 -0.14
C ASN A 206 0.82 4.65 -0.70
N ALA A 207 0.88 5.87 -0.16
CA ALA A 207 -0.08 6.94 -0.50
C ALA A 207 0.03 7.37 -1.96
N ASN A 208 1.19 7.19 -2.56
CA ASN A 208 1.49 7.67 -3.90
C ASN A 208 1.46 6.51 -4.90
N GLU A 209 1.97 5.34 -4.50
CA GLU A 209 2.21 4.22 -5.40
C GLU A 209 1.13 3.14 -5.31
N GLY A 210 0.52 2.83 -6.46
CA GLY A 210 -0.51 1.79 -6.57
C GLY A 210 -0.62 1.17 -7.95
N TRP A 211 -1.29 0.02 -8.03
CA TRP A 211 -1.55 -0.76 -9.23
C TRP A 211 -3.04 -1.03 -9.39
N ALA A 212 -3.49 -1.17 -10.63
CA ALA A 212 -4.87 -1.50 -10.97
C ALA A 212 -4.93 -2.51 -12.13
N LEU A 213 -5.89 -3.43 -12.09
CA LEU A 213 -6.25 -4.28 -13.22
C LEU A 213 -7.49 -3.72 -13.92
N CYS A 214 -7.46 -3.71 -15.25
CA CYS A 214 -8.62 -3.43 -16.10
C CYS A 214 -8.81 -4.58 -17.07
N SER A 215 -10.03 -5.12 -17.21
CA SER A 215 -10.32 -6.12 -18.24
C SER A 215 -11.60 -5.77 -19.01
N PRO A 216 -11.65 -5.97 -20.34
CA PRO A 216 -12.84 -5.68 -21.15
C PRO A 216 -14.07 -6.51 -20.76
N SER A 217 -13.86 -7.68 -20.14
CA SER A 217 -14.90 -8.66 -19.77
C SER A 217 -15.32 -8.64 -18.30
N MET A 218 -14.86 -7.68 -17.50
CA MET A 218 -15.45 -7.40 -16.19
C MET A 218 -16.43 -6.21 -16.26
N PRO A 219 -17.67 -6.38 -16.77
CA PRO A 219 -18.73 -5.48 -16.37
C PRO A 219 -19.12 -5.81 -14.93
N CYS A 220 -18.82 -4.88 -14.01
CA CYS A 220 -19.30 -4.87 -12.63
C CYS A 220 -20.83 -4.86 -12.66
N SER A 221 -21.44 -6.04 -12.61
CA SER A 221 -22.85 -6.17 -12.29
C SER A 221 -23.02 -7.50 -11.60
N ALA A 222 -23.47 -7.45 -10.35
CA ALA A 222 -23.96 -8.59 -9.61
C ALA A 222 -24.95 -9.36 -10.49
N GLY A 223 -24.52 -10.49 -11.04
CA GLY A 223 -25.34 -11.36 -11.92
C GLY A 223 -24.93 -11.44 -13.38
N GLY A 224 -23.86 -10.76 -13.82
CA GLY A 224 -23.30 -10.94 -15.16
C GLY A 224 -22.67 -12.33 -15.34
N SER A 225 -22.93 -12.99 -16.48
CA SER A 225 -22.29 -14.25 -16.85
C SER A 225 -20.76 -14.07 -16.90
N TRP A 226 -20.02 -14.88 -16.14
CA TRP A 226 -18.56 -14.98 -16.23
C TRP A 226 -18.17 -15.13 -17.71
N HIS A 227 -17.56 -14.08 -18.27
CA HIS A 227 -17.21 -14.02 -19.67
C HIS A 227 -15.90 -14.76 -19.93
N ALA A 228 -15.64 -15.04 -21.21
CA ALA A 228 -14.45 -15.74 -21.67
C ALA A 228 -13.17 -15.10 -21.11
N PRO A 229 -12.11 -15.89 -20.94
CA PRO A 229 -10.86 -15.39 -20.41
C PRO A 229 -10.26 -14.31 -21.30
N ASP A 230 -10.10 -13.11 -20.74
CA ASP A 230 -9.47 -11.99 -21.42
C ASP A 230 -8.24 -11.50 -20.66
N PRO A 231 -7.20 -11.05 -21.38
CA PRO A 231 -6.05 -10.43 -20.75
C PRO A 231 -6.47 -9.15 -20.02
N ALA A 232 -6.12 -9.05 -18.74
CA ALA A 232 -6.22 -7.81 -17.99
C ALA A 232 -5.02 -6.91 -18.31
N VAL A 233 -5.28 -5.61 -18.42
CA VAL A 233 -4.27 -4.57 -18.51
C VAL A 233 -3.85 -4.15 -17.11
N VAL A 234 -2.55 -4.03 -16.88
CA VAL A 234 -1.98 -3.57 -15.61
C VAL A 234 -1.63 -2.10 -15.72
N TYR A 235 -2.19 -1.30 -14.82
CA TYR A 235 -1.88 0.10 -14.66
C TYR A 235 -1.11 0.34 -13.36
N HIS A 236 -0.26 1.36 -13.36
CA HIS A 236 0.53 1.80 -12.21
C HIS A 236 0.42 3.32 -12.06
N THR A 237 0.38 3.78 -10.82
CA THR A 237 0.37 5.20 -10.43
C THR A 237 1.47 5.44 -9.41
N LEU A 238 2.00 6.67 -9.42
CA LEU A 238 2.98 7.18 -8.45
C LEU A 238 2.52 8.49 -7.81
N ASP A 239 1.25 8.86 -7.99
CA ASP A 239 0.67 10.13 -7.57
C ASP A 239 -0.77 9.99 -7.03
N SER A 240 -0.98 8.96 -6.21
CA SER A 240 -2.26 8.73 -5.52
C SER A 240 -3.43 8.48 -6.46
N GLY A 241 -3.15 7.89 -7.62
CA GLY A 241 -4.15 7.58 -8.64
C GLY A 241 -4.55 8.77 -9.50
N ALA A 242 -3.81 9.89 -9.47
CA ALA A 242 -4.10 11.05 -10.33
C ALA A 242 -3.77 10.76 -11.79
N HIS A 243 -2.66 10.08 -12.03
CA HIS A 243 -2.27 9.59 -13.34
C HIS A 243 -1.94 8.11 -13.28
N TRP A 244 -2.49 7.38 -14.23
CA TRP A 244 -2.26 5.94 -14.40
C TRP A 244 -1.57 5.69 -15.72
N GLN A 245 -0.45 4.97 -15.66
CA GLN A 245 0.27 4.50 -16.83
C GLN A 245 0.03 3.00 -16.98
N GLN A 246 -0.33 2.58 -18.19
CA GLN A 246 -0.29 1.16 -18.53
C GLN A 246 1.18 0.70 -18.51
N VAL A 247 1.50 -0.24 -17.62
CA VAL A 247 2.86 -0.79 -17.46
C VAL A 247 2.99 -2.18 -18.06
N GLY A 248 1.90 -2.94 -18.14
CA GLY A 248 1.92 -4.28 -18.68
C GLY A 248 0.54 -4.82 -18.99
N THR A 249 0.50 -6.08 -19.39
CA THR A 249 -0.71 -6.88 -19.55
C THR A 249 -0.49 -8.22 -18.88
N THR A 250 -1.52 -8.75 -18.22
CA THR A 250 -1.47 -10.11 -17.68
C THR A 250 -1.35 -11.07 -18.85
N VAL A 251 -0.37 -11.98 -18.77
CA VAL A 251 0.22 -12.62 -19.94
C VAL A 251 -0.74 -13.52 -20.70
N ALA A 252 -0.51 -13.50 -22.01
CA ALA A 252 -0.98 -14.26 -23.17
C ALA A 252 -1.12 -15.79 -23.08
N SER A 253 -1.34 -16.40 -21.91
CA SER A 253 -1.64 -17.83 -21.77
C SER A 253 -3.09 -18.18 -22.16
N GLY A 254 -3.66 -17.45 -23.12
CA GLY A 254 -4.85 -17.82 -23.90
C GLY A 254 -6.16 -18.09 -23.15
N SER A 255 -6.20 -18.12 -21.82
CA SER A 255 -7.38 -18.57 -21.08
C SER A 255 -7.45 -18.16 -19.59
N ALA A 256 -6.71 -17.15 -19.12
CA ALA A 256 -6.67 -16.76 -17.70
C ALA A 256 -7.39 -15.43 -17.43
N SER A 257 -8.34 -15.42 -16.49
CA SER A 257 -8.96 -14.21 -15.93
C SER A 257 -8.26 -13.82 -14.63
N ALA A 258 -7.67 -12.64 -14.56
CA ALA A 258 -7.08 -12.13 -13.33
C ALA A 258 -8.17 -11.85 -12.28
N LEU A 259 -7.99 -12.37 -11.07
CA LEU A 259 -8.92 -12.19 -9.94
C LEU A 259 -8.53 -11.03 -9.02
N GLY A 260 -7.27 -10.63 -9.03
CA GLY A 260 -6.75 -9.54 -8.18
C GLY A 260 -5.23 -9.43 -8.29
N LEU A 261 -4.70 -8.36 -7.70
CA LEU A 261 -3.26 -8.13 -7.58
C LEU A 261 -2.85 -7.67 -6.17
N SER A 262 -1.59 -7.90 -5.82
CA SER A 262 -0.97 -7.40 -4.59
C SER A 262 0.53 -7.20 -4.79
N PHE A 263 1.13 -6.20 -4.16
CA PHE A 263 2.57 -5.94 -4.23
C PHE A 263 3.22 -5.95 -2.85
N THR A 264 4.48 -6.39 -2.76
CA THR A 264 5.28 -6.31 -1.53
C THR A 264 6.22 -5.12 -1.53
N ASP A 265 6.58 -4.65 -2.71
CA ASP A 265 7.38 -3.46 -2.97
C ASP A 265 7.11 -2.96 -4.40
N SER A 266 7.76 -1.87 -4.82
CA SER A 266 7.57 -1.25 -6.13
C SER A 266 7.89 -2.17 -7.33
N ASN A 267 8.64 -3.26 -7.12
CA ASN A 267 9.05 -4.18 -8.18
C ASN A 267 8.33 -5.53 -8.08
N ARG A 268 8.15 -6.06 -6.87
CA ARG A 268 7.64 -7.42 -6.66
C ARG A 268 6.16 -7.44 -6.35
N GLY A 269 5.41 -8.20 -7.14
CA GLY A 269 3.97 -8.35 -6.99
C GLY A 269 3.43 -9.67 -7.49
N PHE A 270 2.17 -9.94 -7.16
CA PHE A 270 1.47 -11.18 -7.42
C PHE A 270 0.12 -10.93 -8.08
N ILE A 271 -0.26 -11.81 -9.00
CA ILE A 271 -1.58 -11.88 -9.59
C ILE A 271 -2.12 -13.29 -9.44
N SER A 272 -3.28 -13.43 -8.82
CA SER A 272 -4.06 -14.66 -8.85
C SER A 272 -4.95 -14.69 -10.09
N THR A 273 -5.01 -15.81 -10.78
CA THR A 273 -5.88 -16.00 -11.95
C THR A 273 -6.84 -17.16 -11.75
N LEU A 274 -7.87 -17.18 -12.60
CA LEU A 274 -8.73 -18.32 -12.84
C LEU A 274 -8.64 -18.70 -14.31
N ASP A 275 -8.22 -19.92 -14.59
CA ASP A 275 -7.93 -20.32 -15.96
C ASP A 275 -9.01 -21.26 -16.51
N GLY A 276 -9.10 -21.31 -17.84
CA GLY A 276 -10.13 -22.09 -18.56
C GLY A 276 -10.12 -23.60 -18.29
N ASP A 277 -9.08 -24.15 -17.67
CA ASP A 277 -9.04 -25.55 -17.23
C ASP A 277 -9.64 -25.79 -15.84
N GLY A 278 -10.12 -24.73 -15.18
CA GLY A 278 -10.71 -24.81 -13.85
C GLY A 278 -9.71 -24.65 -12.71
N ILE A 279 -8.43 -24.39 -13.01
CA ILE A 279 -7.37 -24.31 -12.01
C ILE A 279 -6.83 -22.88 -11.97
N GLY A 280 -6.94 -22.24 -10.82
CA GLY A 280 -6.33 -20.94 -10.58
C GLY A 280 -4.82 -21.04 -10.52
N ARG A 281 -4.15 -19.99 -10.96
CA ARG A 281 -2.68 -19.90 -10.98
C ARG A 281 -2.21 -18.64 -10.28
N LEU A 282 -0.94 -18.63 -9.89
CA LEU A 282 -0.27 -17.46 -9.31
C LEU A 282 0.82 -17.01 -10.28
N PHE A 283 0.77 -15.74 -10.67
CA PHE A 283 1.80 -15.08 -11.44
C PHE A 283 2.56 -14.13 -10.54
N VAL A 284 3.85 -13.95 -10.82
CA VAL A 284 4.71 -13.03 -10.10
C VAL A 284 5.42 -12.09 -11.08
N THR A 285 5.61 -10.86 -10.65
CA THR A 285 6.43 -9.84 -11.32
C THR A 285 7.60 -9.48 -10.40
N ASP A 286 8.72 -9.11 -11.00
CA ASP A 286 9.90 -8.55 -10.32
C ASP A 286 10.32 -7.20 -10.95
N ASP A 287 9.45 -6.60 -11.76
CA ASP A 287 9.70 -5.36 -12.50
C ASP A 287 8.52 -4.37 -12.42
N GLY A 288 7.70 -4.44 -11.38
CA GLY A 288 6.62 -3.50 -11.13
C GLY A 288 5.38 -3.74 -11.99
N GLY A 289 5.25 -4.95 -12.54
CA GLY A 289 4.11 -5.37 -13.35
C GLY A 289 4.28 -5.17 -14.85
N HIS A 290 5.51 -4.88 -15.33
CA HIS A 290 5.82 -4.79 -16.75
C HIS A 290 5.85 -6.16 -17.41
N SER A 291 6.35 -7.17 -16.69
CA SER A 291 6.31 -8.56 -17.09
C SER A 291 5.88 -9.46 -15.92
N TRP A 292 5.22 -10.56 -16.28
CA TRP A 292 4.68 -11.52 -15.34
C TRP A 292 5.08 -12.92 -15.79
N HIS A 293 5.40 -13.79 -14.85
CA HIS A 293 5.68 -15.19 -15.13
C HIS A 293 4.88 -16.09 -14.20
N LEU A 294 4.49 -17.25 -14.71
CA LEU A 294 3.80 -18.27 -13.93
C LEU A 294 4.72 -18.76 -12.81
N LEU A 295 4.20 -18.77 -11.59
CA LEU A 295 4.88 -19.32 -10.43
C LEU A 295 4.41 -20.76 -10.21
N ASP A 296 5.33 -21.71 -10.34
CA ASP A 296 5.03 -23.13 -10.14
C ASP A 296 4.80 -23.43 -8.66
N LEU A 297 3.56 -23.78 -8.31
CA LEU A 297 3.17 -24.21 -6.98
C LEU A 297 3.24 -25.74 -6.85
N PRO A 298 3.79 -26.29 -5.74
CA PRO A 298 3.69 -27.71 -5.47
C PRO A 298 2.22 -28.13 -5.42
N ALA A 299 1.89 -29.28 -6.02
CA ALA A 299 0.53 -29.78 -5.97
C ALA A 299 0.09 -30.06 -4.53
N PRO A 300 -1.14 -29.71 -4.14
CA PRO A 300 -1.67 -30.07 -2.83
C PRO A 300 -1.81 -31.60 -2.72
N PRO A 301 -1.89 -32.17 -1.51
CA PRO A 301 -2.27 -33.57 -1.31
C PRO A 301 -3.52 -33.94 -2.12
N GLY A 302 -3.41 -34.97 -2.96
CA GLY A 302 -4.49 -35.35 -3.89
C GLY A 302 -4.38 -34.75 -5.30
N GLY A 303 -3.35 -33.93 -5.57
CA GLY A 303 -3.12 -33.29 -6.86
C GLY A 303 -3.97 -32.05 -7.07
N TRP A 304 -3.76 -31.36 -8.20
CA TRP A 304 -4.66 -30.28 -8.65
C TRP A 304 -5.96 -30.87 -9.19
N GLN A 305 -7.09 -30.44 -8.64
CA GLN A 305 -8.41 -30.96 -9.00
C GLN A 305 -9.30 -29.84 -9.57
N SER A 306 -10.08 -30.14 -10.60
CA SER A 306 -11.11 -29.23 -11.11
C SER A 306 -12.29 -30.02 -11.67
N ALA A 307 -13.47 -29.41 -11.71
CA ALA A 307 -14.64 -29.98 -12.37
C ALA A 307 -14.68 -29.68 -13.89
N GLY A 308 -13.61 -29.09 -14.44
CA GLY A 308 -13.57 -28.52 -15.79
C GLY A 308 -14.28 -27.15 -15.88
N ALA A 309 -14.29 -26.56 -17.08
CA ALA A 309 -14.94 -25.27 -17.38
C ALA A 309 -16.48 -25.38 -17.33
N ALA A 310 -17.05 -25.49 -16.13
CA ALA A 310 -18.49 -25.41 -15.94
C ALA A 310 -18.92 -23.94 -15.76
N PRO A 311 -20.09 -23.53 -16.28
CA PRO A 311 -20.53 -22.16 -16.12
C PRO A 311 -20.94 -21.92 -14.67
N GLN A 312 -20.27 -20.93 -14.06
CA GLN A 312 -20.70 -20.10 -12.92
C GLN A 312 -20.11 -20.42 -11.54
N GLY A 313 -19.20 -19.54 -11.08
CA GLY A 313 -18.74 -19.39 -9.68
C GLY A 313 -17.48 -20.19 -9.32
N CYS A 314 -16.69 -19.72 -8.33
CA CYS A 314 -15.50 -20.40 -7.80
C CYS A 314 -15.76 -21.84 -7.33
N ASN A 315 -17.03 -22.20 -7.13
CA ASN A 315 -17.52 -23.46 -6.61
C ASN A 315 -17.14 -24.69 -7.47
N ASN A 316 -16.74 -24.48 -8.74
CA ASN A 316 -16.28 -25.53 -9.66
C ASN A 316 -14.76 -25.53 -9.91
N TYR A 317 -14.05 -24.60 -9.25
CA TYR A 317 -12.66 -24.29 -9.52
C TYR A 317 -11.77 -24.60 -8.32
N THR A 318 -10.50 -24.83 -8.60
CA THR A 318 -9.47 -24.66 -7.57
C THR A 318 -9.00 -23.22 -7.59
N CYS A 319 -9.18 -22.48 -6.51
CA CYS A 319 -8.80 -21.08 -6.40
C CYS A 319 -7.47 -20.93 -5.68
N VAL A 320 -6.55 -20.17 -6.29
CA VAL A 320 -5.31 -19.72 -5.64
C VAL A 320 -5.51 -18.27 -5.24
N LEU A 321 -5.49 -17.98 -3.94
CA LEU A 321 -5.71 -16.62 -3.42
C LEU A 321 -4.44 -15.78 -3.51
N LEU A 322 -4.55 -14.47 -3.32
CA LEU A 322 -3.37 -13.61 -3.19
C LEU A 322 -2.62 -13.92 -1.87
N PRO A 323 -1.28 -13.90 -1.88
CA PRO A 323 -0.49 -14.20 -0.70
C PRO A 323 -0.53 -13.06 0.34
N ALA A 324 -0.59 -13.43 1.61
CA ALA A 324 -0.31 -12.52 2.72
C ALA A 324 1.19 -12.54 3.02
N MET A 325 1.87 -11.41 2.79
CA MET A 325 3.33 -11.30 2.88
C MET A 325 3.77 -10.49 4.09
N PHE A 326 4.81 -10.99 4.78
CA PHE A 326 5.42 -10.43 5.98
C PHE A 326 6.94 -10.37 5.77
N GLY A 327 7.38 -9.35 5.03
CA GLY A 327 8.74 -9.27 4.51
C GLY A 327 9.02 -10.43 3.54
N LYS A 328 10.05 -11.24 3.81
CA LYS A 328 10.37 -12.40 2.97
C LYS A 328 9.52 -13.63 3.27
N ARG A 329 8.76 -13.64 4.35
CA ARG A 329 7.89 -14.78 4.67
C ARG A 329 6.46 -14.49 4.24
N GLY A 330 5.66 -15.52 4.04
CA GLY A 330 4.28 -15.33 3.66
C GLY A 330 3.46 -16.59 3.71
N VAL A 331 2.15 -16.41 3.63
CA VAL A 331 1.14 -17.46 3.64
C VAL A 331 0.30 -17.32 2.39
N LEU A 332 0.12 -18.43 1.67
CA LEU A 332 -0.72 -18.52 0.48
C LEU A 332 -1.82 -19.55 0.75
N LEU A 333 -3.02 -19.26 0.26
CA LEU A 333 -4.17 -20.13 0.40
C LEU A 333 -4.62 -20.68 -0.95
N VAL A 334 -4.98 -21.96 -0.94
CA VAL A 334 -5.53 -22.68 -2.09
C VAL A 334 -6.80 -23.40 -1.65
N GLU A 335 -7.93 -23.05 -2.27
CA GLU A 335 -9.20 -23.76 -2.14
C GLU A 335 -9.31 -24.76 -3.28
N GLN A 336 -9.42 -26.05 -2.97
CA GLN A 336 -9.74 -27.04 -3.99
C GLN A 336 -11.23 -27.09 -4.27
N TYR A 337 -11.59 -27.46 -5.50
CA TYR A 337 -12.96 -27.73 -5.91
C TYR A 337 -13.74 -28.64 -4.93
N THR A 338 -13.06 -29.61 -4.30
CA THR A 338 -13.65 -30.51 -3.31
C THR A 338 -14.05 -29.84 -2.00
N GLY A 339 -13.72 -28.55 -1.82
CA GLY A 339 -13.85 -27.81 -0.57
C GLY A 339 -12.68 -28.05 0.39
N ASP A 340 -11.62 -28.73 -0.04
CA ASP A 340 -10.41 -28.89 0.77
C ASP A 340 -9.54 -27.63 0.67
N TRP A 341 -9.18 -27.07 1.82
CA TRP A 341 -8.35 -25.88 1.91
C TRP A 341 -6.93 -26.22 2.29
N PHE A 342 -5.99 -25.68 1.53
CA PHE A 342 -4.56 -25.85 1.75
C PHE A 342 -3.88 -24.51 1.92
N THR A 343 -2.82 -24.55 2.72
CA THR A 343 -1.97 -23.41 2.97
C THR A 343 -0.55 -23.73 2.59
N TYR A 344 0.13 -22.74 2.01
CA TYR A 344 1.52 -22.79 1.60
C TYR A 344 2.29 -21.70 2.32
N THR A 345 3.58 -21.94 2.49
CA THR A 345 4.48 -20.98 3.14
C THR A 345 5.63 -20.64 2.21
N THR A 346 6.12 -19.41 2.34
CA THR A 346 7.34 -18.94 1.69
C THR A 346 8.29 -18.32 2.71
N SER A 347 9.58 -18.31 2.39
CA SER A 347 10.63 -17.63 3.16
C SER A 347 11.58 -16.78 2.31
N ASP A 348 11.33 -16.68 1.00
CA ASP A 348 12.16 -16.00 0.01
C ASP A 348 11.43 -14.86 -0.72
N GLY A 349 10.34 -14.35 -0.14
CA GLY A 349 9.52 -13.30 -0.74
C GLY A 349 8.51 -13.81 -1.76
N GLY A 350 8.09 -15.07 -1.66
CA GLY A 350 7.18 -15.70 -2.61
C GLY A 350 7.87 -16.03 -3.94
N GLY A 351 9.18 -16.25 -3.93
CA GLY A 351 9.93 -16.80 -5.07
C GLY A 351 9.73 -18.30 -5.18
N THR A 352 9.54 -18.96 -4.03
CA THR A 352 9.11 -20.34 -3.95
C THR A 352 8.09 -20.51 -2.83
N TRP A 353 7.15 -21.44 -3.03
CA TRP A 353 6.13 -21.82 -2.07
C TRP A 353 6.25 -23.30 -1.76
N ALA A 354 6.10 -23.68 -0.49
CA ALA A 354 6.31 -25.05 -0.05
C ALA A 354 5.34 -25.47 1.07
N ASN A 355 5.36 -26.78 1.35
CA ASN A 355 4.67 -27.43 2.46
C ASN A 355 3.14 -27.22 2.43
N PRO A 356 2.42 -27.69 1.39
CA PRO A 356 0.97 -27.66 1.40
C PRO A 356 0.42 -28.41 2.62
N ARG A 357 -0.35 -27.72 3.46
CA ARG A 357 -0.98 -28.27 4.67
C ARG A 357 -2.46 -28.01 4.65
N ALA A 358 -3.25 -29.02 5.01
CA ALA A 358 -4.70 -28.87 5.11
C ALA A 358 -5.08 -28.03 6.34
N LEU A 359 -6.14 -27.24 6.21
CA LEU A 359 -6.75 -26.55 7.36
C LEU A 359 -7.37 -27.56 8.36
N PRO A 360 -7.53 -27.16 9.64
CA PRO A 360 -7.98 -28.06 10.71
C PRO A 360 -9.40 -28.59 10.53
N SER A 361 -10.23 -27.91 9.74
CA SER A 361 -11.55 -28.38 9.33
C SER A 361 -11.64 -28.49 7.81
N ARG A 362 -12.42 -29.46 7.35
CA ARG A 362 -12.94 -29.48 5.98
C ARG A 362 -14.31 -28.84 6.01
N VAL A 363 -14.48 -27.76 5.24
CA VAL A 363 -15.80 -27.20 4.99
C VAL A 363 -16.04 -27.21 3.51
N ALA A 364 -16.81 -28.21 3.10
CA ALA A 364 -17.35 -28.25 1.76
C ALA A 364 -18.48 -27.23 1.64
N TRP A 365 -18.60 -26.67 0.44
CA TRP A 365 -19.80 -25.96 0.02
C TRP A 365 -21.06 -26.77 0.36
N PRO A 366 -22.17 -26.13 0.82
CA PRO A 366 -22.41 -24.70 0.91
C PRO A 366 -22.13 -24.08 2.29
N LEU A 367 -21.45 -24.80 3.19
CA LEU A 367 -21.34 -24.40 4.61
C LEU A 367 -20.44 -23.18 4.86
N GLY A 368 -19.69 -22.71 3.85
CA GLY A 368 -18.93 -21.45 3.86
C GLY A 368 -17.44 -21.64 3.60
N SER A 369 -16.77 -20.59 3.13
CA SER A 369 -15.30 -20.56 3.03
C SER A 369 -14.69 -20.21 4.39
N PRO A 370 -13.63 -20.90 4.85
CA PRO A 370 -12.92 -20.54 6.06
C PRO A 370 -12.36 -19.13 5.96
N TRP A 371 -12.47 -18.38 7.05
CA TRP A 371 -11.83 -17.08 7.17
C TRP A 371 -10.44 -17.28 7.76
N VAL A 372 -9.41 -17.07 6.96
CA VAL A 372 -8.01 -17.19 7.40
C VAL A 372 -7.42 -15.81 7.58
N ALA A 373 -6.88 -15.55 8.77
CA ALA A 373 -6.40 -14.24 9.18
C ALA A 373 -4.96 -14.35 9.71
N PRO A 374 -3.96 -14.18 8.84
CA PRO A 374 -2.56 -14.15 9.25
C PRO A 374 -2.22 -12.86 10.00
N ALA A 375 -1.65 -12.97 11.21
CA ALA A 375 -1.04 -11.84 11.92
C ALA A 375 0.43 -11.68 11.54
N ASP A 376 1.10 -12.82 11.35
CA ASP A 376 2.40 -12.94 10.70
C ASP A 376 2.51 -14.28 9.95
N ALA A 377 3.71 -14.64 9.50
CA ALA A 377 3.93 -15.86 8.73
C ALA A 377 3.90 -17.17 9.56
N GLN A 378 3.82 -17.10 10.88
CA GLN A 378 3.78 -18.22 11.81
C GLN A 378 2.53 -18.21 12.70
N ASP A 379 2.04 -17.02 13.05
CA ASP A 379 0.91 -16.77 13.94
C ASP A 379 -0.33 -16.28 13.17
N TRP A 380 -1.40 -17.07 13.23
CA TRP A 380 -2.57 -16.90 12.37
C TRP A 380 -3.79 -17.63 12.91
N TRP A 381 -4.96 -17.08 12.59
CA TRP A 381 -6.26 -17.55 13.04
C TRP A 381 -7.08 -18.06 11.86
N VAL A 382 -7.93 -19.06 12.13
CA VAL A 382 -8.91 -19.58 11.18
C VAL A 382 -10.27 -19.68 11.83
N VAL A 383 -11.27 -19.04 11.22
CA VAL A 383 -12.69 -19.35 11.46
C VAL A 383 -13.09 -20.41 10.45
N ASP A 384 -13.39 -21.59 10.94
CA ASP A 384 -13.35 -22.83 10.17
C ASP A 384 -14.59 -23.09 9.33
N GLY A 385 -15.46 -22.10 9.09
CA GLY A 385 -16.75 -22.24 8.41
C GLY A 385 -17.87 -22.88 9.27
N THR A 386 -17.55 -23.46 10.42
CA THR A 386 -18.52 -24.01 11.38
C THR A 386 -18.51 -23.26 12.71
N GLU A 387 -18.18 -21.97 12.65
CA GLU A 387 -18.13 -21.05 13.80
C GLU A 387 -17.04 -21.38 14.83
N ARG A 388 -16.08 -22.26 14.49
CA ARG A 388 -14.96 -22.59 15.39
C ARG A 388 -13.75 -21.76 15.03
N LEU A 389 -13.09 -21.25 16.07
CA LEU A 389 -11.85 -20.50 15.95
C LEU A 389 -10.66 -21.42 16.26
N TYR A 390 -9.65 -21.39 15.41
CA TYR A 390 -8.36 -22.03 15.64
C TYR A 390 -7.23 -21.02 15.50
N ARG A 391 -6.12 -21.28 16.19
CA ARG A 391 -4.87 -20.53 16.06
C ARG A 391 -3.71 -21.50 15.88
N THR A 392 -2.73 -21.08 15.11
CA THR A 392 -1.41 -21.73 14.98
C THR A 392 -0.39 -20.67 15.31
N ILE A 393 0.74 -21.11 15.87
CA ILE A 393 1.92 -20.29 16.12
C ILE A 393 3.17 -20.85 15.43
N ASP A 394 3.00 -21.84 14.53
CA ASP A 394 4.08 -22.59 13.91
C ASP A 394 3.93 -22.71 12.38
N ALA A 395 3.24 -21.75 11.76
CA ALA A 395 2.93 -21.74 10.32
C ALA A 395 2.05 -22.92 9.88
N GLY A 396 1.06 -23.27 10.71
CA GLY A 396 -0.01 -24.23 10.38
C GLY A 396 0.42 -25.68 10.51
N GLN A 397 1.52 -25.94 11.22
CA GLN A 397 1.93 -27.31 11.53
C GLN A 397 1.02 -27.90 12.59
N THR A 398 0.64 -27.11 13.59
CA THR A 398 -0.30 -27.51 14.64
C THR A 398 -1.33 -26.41 14.90
N TRP A 399 -2.57 -26.83 15.20
CA TRP A 399 -3.70 -25.92 15.43
C TRP A 399 -4.27 -26.14 16.83
N GLY A 400 -4.39 -25.04 17.59
CA GLY A 400 -5.10 -25.00 18.87
C GLY A 400 -6.50 -24.44 18.67
N ARG A 401 -7.53 -25.16 19.14
CA ARG A 401 -8.92 -24.68 19.13
C ARG A 401 -9.13 -23.65 20.25
N ILE A 402 -9.77 -22.54 19.92
CA ILE A 402 -10.14 -21.46 20.83
C ILE A 402 -11.66 -21.52 21.08
N PRO A 403 -12.14 -21.39 22.33
CA PRO A 403 -13.56 -21.46 22.64
C PRO A 403 -14.44 -20.40 21.96
N ALA A 404 -13.88 -19.21 21.68
CA ALA A 404 -14.56 -18.07 21.06
C ALA A 404 -15.92 -17.78 21.69
N VAL A 405 -15.94 -17.44 22.99
CA VAL A 405 -17.18 -17.14 23.72
C VAL A 405 -17.75 -15.79 23.27
N LEU A 406 -18.94 -15.81 22.67
CA LEU A 406 -19.70 -14.61 22.26
C LEU A 406 -20.93 -14.38 23.16
N PRO A 407 -21.50 -13.17 23.16
CA PRO A 407 -22.84 -12.93 23.71
C PRO A 407 -23.88 -13.87 23.09
N SER A 408 -24.91 -14.23 23.87
CA SER A 408 -25.97 -15.14 23.43
C SER A 408 -26.67 -14.63 22.15
N GLY A 409 -26.87 -15.53 21.18
CA GLY A 409 -27.52 -15.21 19.91
C GLY A 409 -26.57 -14.69 18.82
N TYR A 410 -25.25 -14.80 19.01
CA TYR A 410 -24.23 -14.41 18.05
C TYR A 410 -23.27 -15.54 17.75
N THR A 411 -22.81 -15.62 16.50
CA THR A 411 -21.81 -16.58 16.06
C THR A 411 -20.67 -15.90 15.33
N LEU A 412 -19.44 -16.41 15.50
CA LEU A 412 -18.24 -15.79 14.96
C LEU A 412 -18.18 -15.94 13.44
N ALA A 413 -18.03 -14.83 12.72
CA ALA A 413 -18.00 -14.81 11.26
C ALA A 413 -16.63 -14.49 10.67
N SER A 414 -15.90 -13.55 11.26
CA SER A 414 -14.56 -13.16 10.80
C SER A 414 -13.69 -12.70 11.96
N VAL A 415 -12.37 -12.74 11.77
CA VAL A 415 -11.38 -12.22 12.71
C VAL A 415 -10.29 -11.43 11.99
N ALA A 416 -9.81 -10.35 12.59
CA ALA A 416 -8.69 -9.55 12.12
C ALA A 416 -7.72 -9.40 13.30
N PRO A 417 -6.58 -10.12 13.30
CA PRO A 417 -5.55 -9.90 14.30
C PRO A 417 -4.85 -8.58 14.04
N VAL A 418 -4.75 -7.75 15.08
CA VAL A 418 -4.24 -6.37 14.96
C VAL A 418 -3.11 -6.05 15.94
N GLY A 419 -2.56 -7.09 16.57
CA GLY A 419 -1.39 -7.01 17.45
C GLY A 419 -1.62 -7.63 18.83
N GLY A 420 -0.67 -8.45 19.26
CA GLY A 420 -0.76 -9.19 20.53
C GLY A 420 -1.98 -10.10 20.56
N ASP A 421 -2.71 -10.08 21.67
CA ASP A 421 -3.94 -10.84 21.88
C ASP A 421 -5.21 -10.06 21.50
N ILE A 422 -5.06 -8.93 20.77
CA ILE A 422 -6.20 -8.11 20.34
C ILE A 422 -6.65 -8.55 18.95
N LEU A 423 -7.92 -8.95 18.88
CA LEU A 423 -8.60 -9.29 17.63
C LEU A 423 -9.83 -8.39 17.45
N TRP A 424 -10.03 -7.94 16.23
CA TRP A 424 -11.33 -7.46 15.77
C TRP A 424 -12.04 -8.53 14.97
N GLY A 425 -13.31 -8.33 14.67
CA GLY A 425 -14.05 -9.27 13.85
C GLY A 425 -15.49 -8.87 13.64
N THR A 426 -16.23 -9.76 13.00
CA THR A 426 -17.68 -9.67 12.90
C THR A 426 -18.35 -10.91 13.48
N ALA A 427 -19.52 -10.70 14.09
CA ALA A 427 -20.42 -11.75 14.50
C ALA A 427 -21.74 -11.66 13.74
N ILE A 428 -22.34 -12.80 13.43
CA ILE A 428 -23.67 -12.90 12.82
C ILE A 428 -24.70 -13.15 13.91
N ALA A 429 -25.79 -12.37 13.92
CA ALA A 429 -26.91 -12.60 14.82
C ALA A 429 -27.78 -13.77 14.31
N SER A 430 -28.19 -14.67 15.21
CA SER A 430 -28.93 -15.90 14.88
C SER A 430 -30.35 -15.67 14.32
N GLY A 431 -30.88 -14.45 14.40
CA GLY A 431 -32.25 -14.12 13.99
C GLY A 431 -32.36 -13.64 12.54
N ASP A 432 -31.76 -12.50 12.23
CA ASP A 432 -31.87 -11.80 10.94
C ASP A 432 -30.60 -11.95 10.07
N GLY A 433 -29.57 -12.63 10.57
CA GLY A 433 -28.29 -12.79 9.89
C GLY A 433 -27.47 -11.50 9.81
N ALA A 434 -27.85 -10.44 10.53
CA ALA A 434 -27.11 -9.18 10.53
C ALA A 434 -25.72 -9.36 11.15
N ARG A 435 -24.74 -8.65 10.59
CA ARG A 435 -23.34 -8.67 11.06
C ARG A 435 -23.10 -7.52 12.03
N PHE A 436 -22.33 -7.79 13.08
CA PHE A 436 -22.03 -6.82 14.14
C PHE A 436 -20.53 -6.81 14.42
N PRO A 437 -19.94 -5.64 14.69
CA PRO A 437 -18.53 -5.53 15.02
C PRO A 437 -18.30 -6.10 16.42
N ILE A 438 -17.28 -6.94 16.55
CA ILE A 438 -16.85 -7.54 17.81
C ILE A 438 -15.37 -7.32 18.03
N ARG A 439 -14.96 -7.34 19.29
CA ARG A 439 -13.56 -7.23 19.69
C ARG A 439 -13.23 -8.22 20.80
N SER A 440 -12.04 -8.78 20.75
CA SER A 440 -11.41 -9.62 21.77
C SER A 440 -10.09 -8.99 22.19
N THR A 441 -9.73 -9.16 23.46
CA THR A 441 -8.44 -8.74 24.03
C THR A 441 -7.69 -9.91 24.68
N ASP A 442 -8.13 -11.14 24.41
CA ASP A 442 -7.63 -12.39 25.01
C ASP A 442 -7.37 -13.47 23.95
N GLY A 443 -6.95 -13.04 22.76
CA GLY A 443 -6.56 -13.93 21.65
C GLY A 443 -7.74 -14.62 20.98
N GLY A 444 -8.96 -14.11 21.19
CA GLY A 444 -10.21 -14.65 20.66
C GLY A 444 -10.92 -15.63 21.60
N ALA A 445 -10.50 -15.74 22.87
CA ALA A 445 -11.15 -16.62 23.84
C ALA A 445 -12.54 -16.10 24.24
N SER A 446 -12.69 -14.78 24.37
CA SER A 446 -13.96 -14.10 24.60
C SER A 446 -14.11 -12.83 23.74
N TRP A 447 -15.35 -12.50 23.41
CA TRP A 447 -15.69 -11.41 22.50
C TRP A 447 -16.74 -10.48 23.10
N SER A 448 -16.59 -9.19 22.84
CA SER A 448 -17.56 -8.16 23.19
C SER A 448 -18.08 -7.46 21.93
N LEU A 449 -19.37 -7.15 21.91
CA LEU A 449 -19.98 -6.31 20.88
C LEU A 449 -19.48 -4.89 21.01
N ILE A 450 -19.21 -4.27 19.87
CA ILE A 450 -18.77 -2.89 19.79
C ILE A 450 -19.97 -1.99 19.54
N LYS A 451 -20.04 -0.91 20.31
CA LYS A 451 -21.08 0.11 20.14
C LYS A 451 -20.60 1.15 19.15
N LEU A 452 -21.50 1.60 18.29
CA LEU A 452 -21.28 2.63 17.28
C LEU A 452 -22.20 3.83 17.54
N PRO A 453 -21.84 5.02 17.00
CA PRO A 453 -22.74 6.17 17.02
C PRO A 453 -24.03 5.87 16.26
N THR A 454 -25.16 6.39 16.76
CA THR A 454 -26.48 6.18 16.15
C THR A 454 -26.84 7.21 15.07
N LYS A 455 -26.03 8.25 14.90
CA LYS A 455 -26.25 9.35 13.94
C LYS A 455 -25.10 9.42 12.98
#